data_AF-A0A6M2A3L8-F1
#
_entry.id   AF-A0A6M2A3L8-F1
#
_cell.length_a   1.000
_cell.length_b   1.000
_cell.length_c   1.000
_cell.angle_alpha   90.00
_cell.angle_beta   90.00
_cell.angle_gamma   90.00
#
_symmetry.space_group_name_H-M   'P 1'
#
loop_
_entity.id
_entity.type
_entity.pdbx_description
1 polymer ?
#
loop_
_entity_poly.entity_id
_entity_poly.type
_entity_poly.pdbx_seq_one_letter_code
_entity_poly.pdbx_strand_id
1 'polypeptide(L)'
;MKWFFFKILLLALTIYYVPKFCYDKTEGFALTKIHSDLPYNSEWEVECGPLPNAFDQKFTYLAAGGQAYAFVSEDGTYVLKFFKHHLRRLPFLVKMLPLPSNLAEKREDQRERRQKKLERDFCSYKLAFENLPNETKLLFVHLNKTDWIHKNARIVDKLGIEHKVDLDGVEFVLQKRATLALPYLTSLIEEQKIDAAKSCINSICELIRTRCKKGIYDEDPRIHRNVGFIDGKAILIDVGRLKFDPRREDPNIQQEDLIKITRPLKAFLRENSPELALYLEEKLYNP
;
A
#
# COMPACT_ATOMS: atom_id res chain seq x y z
N MET A 1 1.09 42.06 31.52
CA MET A 1 0.73 42.03 30.08
C MET A 1 1.75 41.25 29.23
N LYS A 2 3.05 41.61 29.18
CA LYS A 2 4.07 40.87 28.40
C LYS A 2 4.17 39.36 28.72
N TRP A 3 4.07 39.00 30.00
CA TRP A 3 4.14 37.60 30.43
C TRP A 3 2.91 36.76 30.03
N PHE A 4 1.75 37.41 29.88
CA PHE A 4 0.53 36.77 29.39
C PHE A 4 0.63 36.43 27.91
N PHE A 5 1.13 37.37 27.09
CA PHE A 5 1.40 37.12 25.67
C PHE A 5 2.45 36.03 25.46
N PHE A 6 3.51 36.01 26.27
CA PHE A 6 4.51 34.96 26.23
C PHE A 6 3.91 33.57 26.52
N LYS A 7 3.03 33.46 27.52
CA LYS A 7 2.33 32.19 27.82
C LYS A 7 1.41 31.74 26.69
N ILE A 8 0.68 32.66 26.07
CA ILE A 8 -0.18 32.32 24.91
C ILE A 8 0.67 31.83 23.75
N LEU A 9 1.78 32.52 23.45
CA LEU A 9 2.70 32.11 22.40
C LEU A 9 3.27 30.73 22.70
N LEU A 10 3.77 30.49 23.91
CA LEU A 10 4.32 29.19 24.30
C LEU A 10 3.27 28.07 24.20
N LEU A 11 2.03 28.33 24.62
CA LEU A 11 0.93 27.38 24.49
C LEU A 11 0.62 27.08 23.01
N ALA A 12 0.51 28.10 22.17
CA ALA A 12 0.27 27.94 20.73
C ALA A 12 1.40 27.14 20.05
N LEU A 13 2.65 27.45 20.39
CA LEU A 13 3.82 26.69 19.93
C LEU A 13 3.73 25.24 20.41
N THR A 14 3.39 25.00 21.67
CA THR A 14 3.28 23.64 22.23
C THR A 14 2.19 22.84 21.52
N ILE A 15 1.00 23.43 21.33
CA ILE A 15 -0.13 22.80 20.63
C ILE A 15 0.22 22.44 19.18
N TYR A 16 1.09 23.23 18.53
CA TYR A 16 1.50 22.94 17.15
C TYR A 16 2.67 21.95 17.08
N TYR A 17 3.76 22.22 17.82
CA TYR A 17 5.02 21.49 17.69
C TYR A 17 5.01 20.13 18.38
N VAL A 18 4.28 19.94 19.49
CA VAL A 18 4.24 18.64 20.16
C VAL A 18 3.54 17.58 19.29
N PRO A 19 2.33 17.80 18.74
CA PRO A 19 1.71 16.82 17.85
C PRO A 19 2.51 16.57 16.58
N LYS A 20 3.13 17.62 16.01
CA LYS A 20 4.01 17.48 14.85
C LYS A 20 5.21 16.59 15.18
N PHE A 21 5.88 16.85 16.30
CA PHE A 21 7.00 16.02 16.76
C PHE A 21 6.57 14.57 16.98
N CYS A 22 5.44 14.34 17.66
CA CYS A 22 4.90 13.00 17.86
C CYS A 22 4.59 12.30 16.52
N TYR A 23 4.04 13.03 15.56
CA TYR A 23 3.79 12.50 14.22
C TYR A 23 5.10 12.15 13.52
N ASP A 24 6.11 13.01 13.53
CA ASP A 24 7.38 12.76 12.85
C ASP A 24 8.12 11.55 13.46
N LYS A 25 8.01 11.37 14.79
CA LYS A 25 8.62 10.24 15.51
C LYS A 25 7.88 8.92 15.36
N THR A 26 6.56 8.93 15.15
CA THR A 26 5.74 7.71 15.02
C THR A 26 5.24 7.45 13.60
N GLU A 27 5.46 8.39 12.67
CA GLU A 27 4.73 8.50 11.40
C GLU A 27 3.20 8.43 11.56
N GLY A 28 2.76 8.92 12.72
CA GLY A 28 1.38 8.89 13.15
C GLY A 28 0.85 7.49 13.44
N PHE A 29 1.66 6.45 13.65
CA PHE A 29 1.19 5.15 14.12
C PHE A 29 0.64 5.22 15.55
N ALA A 30 -0.45 4.49 15.80
CA ALA A 30 -1.00 4.20 17.12
C ALA A 30 -1.94 2.99 16.98
N LEU A 31 -2.06 2.15 18.02
CA LEU A 31 -2.94 0.97 17.98
C LEU A 31 -4.39 1.35 17.66
N THR A 32 -4.91 2.41 18.28
CA THR A 32 -6.28 2.90 18.02
C THR A 32 -6.55 3.29 16.56
N LYS A 33 -5.51 3.50 15.75
CA LYS A 33 -5.63 3.87 14.33
C LYS A 33 -5.74 2.68 13.38
N ILE A 34 -5.39 1.48 13.85
CA ILE A 34 -5.55 0.21 13.13
C ILE A 34 -6.81 -0.55 13.52
N HIS A 35 -7.44 -0.19 14.64
CA HIS A 35 -8.74 -0.74 15.01
C HIS A 35 -9.87 -0.04 14.28
N SER A 36 -10.85 -0.85 13.87
CA SER A 36 -12.08 -0.43 13.23
C SER A 36 -13.30 -0.83 14.08
N ASP A 37 -14.47 -0.37 13.67
CA ASP A 37 -15.82 -0.74 14.16
C ASP A 37 -16.65 -1.10 12.91
N LEU A 38 -15.97 -1.54 11.85
CA LEU A 38 -16.63 -1.95 10.62
C LEU A 38 -17.47 -3.19 10.93
N PRO A 39 -18.72 -3.23 10.46
CA PRO A 39 -19.50 -4.45 10.52
C PRO A 39 -18.92 -5.46 9.53
N TYR A 40 -19.31 -6.72 9.73
CA TYR A 40 -19.10 -7.76 8.73
C TYR A 40 -19.69 -7.33 7.37
N ASN A 41 -18.98 -7.62 6.28
CA ASN A 41 -19.45 -7.42 4.92
C ASN A 41 -19.08 -8.64 4.05
N SER A 42 -20.08 -9.31 3.48
CA SER A 42 -19.89 -10.49 2.63
C SER A 42 -19.11 -10.19 1.36
N GLU A 43 -19.12 -8.95 0.86
CA GLU A 43 -18.32 -8.56 -0.30
C GLU A 43 -16.81 -8.60 -0.01
N TRP A 44 -16.41 -8.45 1.25
CA TRP A 44 -15.03 -8.45 1.69
C TRP A 44 -14.55 -9.84 2.13
N GLU A 45 -15.43 -10.84 2.10
CA GLU A 45 -15.07 -12.20 2.48
C GLU A 45 -14.03 -12.76 1.51
N VAL A 46 -12.97 -13.34 2.06
CA VAL A 46 -11.87 -13.94 1.29
C VAL A 46 -11.62 -15.33 1.86
N GLU A 47 -11.70 -16.34 0.99
CA GLU A 47 -11.32 -17.70 1.38
C GLU A 47 -9.80 -17.76 1.61
N CYS A 48 -9.42 -17.77 2.88
CA CYS A 48 -8.02 -17.85 3.28
C CYS A 48 -7.59 -19.31 3.46
N GLY A 49 -6.38 -19.61 2.99
CA GLY A 49 -5.71 -20.87 3.30
C GLY A 49 -5.26 -20.94 4.78
N PRO A 50 -4.44 -21.94 5.13
CA PRO A 50 -3.93 -22.08 6.49
C PRO A 50 -3.14 -20.85 6.92
N LEU A 51 -3.26 -20.50 8.20
CA LEU A 51 -2.59 -19.34 8.78
C LEU A 51 -1.06 -19.48 8.62
N PRO A 52 -0.38 -18.53 7.95
CA PRO A 52 1.06 -18.60 7.75
C PRO A 52 1.86 -18.59 9.06
N ASN A 53 2.90 -19.44 9.14
CA ASN A 53 3.86 -19.47 10.26
C ASN A 53 4.61 -18.13 10.44
N ALA A 54 4.57 -17.24 9.44
CA ALA A 54 5.11 -15.90 9.55
C ALA A 54 4.56 -15.13 10.76
N PHE A 55 3.31 -15.41 11.19
CA PHE A 55 2.70 -14.76 12.35
C PHE A 55 3.31 -15.15 13.71
N ASP A 56 4.14 -16.20 13.77
CA ASP A 56 4.90 -16.53 14.98
C ASP A 56 6.10 -15.62 15.17
N GLN A 57 6.51 -14.90 14.14
CA GLN A 57 7.64 -13.97 14.18
C GLN A 57 7.23 -12.62 14.78
N LYS A 58 8.25 -11.89 15.21
CA LYS A 58 8.13 -10.48 15.55
C LYS A 58 8.17 -9.63 14.27
N PHE A 59 7.36 -8.58 14.22
CA PHE A 59 7.32 -7.65 13.09
C PHE A 59 7.72 -6.24 13.51
N THR A 60 8.73 -5.65 12.87
CA THR A 60 9.23 -4.31 13.20
C THR A 60 8.71 -3.27 12.21
N TYR A 61 8.39 -2.08 12.70
CA TYR A 61 7.90 -0.98 11.88
C TYR A 61 8.81 -0.73 10.68
N LEU A 62 8.23 -0.79 9.48
CA LEU A 62 8.94 -0.57 8.22
C LEU A 62 8.64 0.83 7.67
N ALA A 63 7.35 1.15 7.48
CA ALA A 63 6.93 2.40 6.86
C ALA A 63 5.43 2.67 7.01
N ALA A 64 5.04 3.93 6.81
CA ALA A 64 3.64 4.35 6.68
C ALA A 64 3.29 4.71 5.24
N GLY A 65 2.36 3.98 4.63
CA GLY A 65 1.75 4.32 3.34
C GLY A 65 0.51 5.20 3.48
N GLY A 66 -0.15 5.48 2.36
CA GLY A 66 -1.41 6.24 2.36
C GLY A 66 -2.61 5.48 2.95
N GLN A 67 -2.56 4.15 2.93
CA GLN A 67 -3.67 3.28 3.34
C GLN A 67 -3.36 2.39 4.54
N ALA A 68 -2.09 2.03 4.76
CA ALA A 68 -1.69 1.07 5.77
C ALA A 68 -0.37 1.44 6.45
N TYR A 69 -0.14 0.91 7.65
CA TYR A 69 1.17 0.83 8.29
C TYR A 69 1.78 -0.53 7.97
N ALA A 70 3.04 -0.56 7.55
CA ALA A 70 3.76 -1.77 7.18
C ALA A 70 4.79 -2.12 8.25
N PHE A 71 4.87 -3.40 8.57
CA PHE A 71 5.83 -3.97 9.50
C PHE A 71 6.52 -5.16 8.83
N VAL A 72 7.84 -5.25 8.97
CA VAL A 72 8.65 -6.32 8.38
C VAL A 72 8.92 -7.41 9.40
N SER A 73 8.83 -8.68 9.00
CA SER A 73 9.18 -9.81 9.87
C SER A 73 10.66 -9.80 10.27
N GLU A 74 10.97 -10.51 11.35
CA GLU A 74 12.33 -10.68 11.87
C GLU A 74 13.30 -11.27 10.83
N ASP A 75 12.85 -12.24 10.04
CA ASP A 75 13.61 -12.82 8.93
C ASP A 75 13.70 -11.93 7.68
N GLY A 76 13.10 -10.74 7.71
CA GLY A 76 13.08 -9.79 6.60
C GLY A 76 12.27 -10.22 5.37
N THR A 77 11.56 -11.36 5.41
CA THR A 77 10.93 -12.00 4.24
C THR A 77 9.47 -11.60 4.04
N TYR A 78 8.78 -11.14 5.08
CA TYR A 78 7.36 -10.83 5.06
C TYR A 78 7.09 -9.38 5.46
N VAL A 79 5.98 -8.84 4.95
CA VAL A 79 5.43 -7.55 5.36
C VAL A 79 3.99 -7.76 5.82
N LEU A 80 3.74 -7.46 7.09
CA LEU A 80 2.41 -7.37 7.68
C LEU A 80 1.94 -5.92 7.58
N LYS A 81 0.77 -5.70 7.00
CA LYS A 81 0.18 -4.36 6.84
C LYS A 81 -1.14 -4.26 7.57
N PHE A 82 -1.29 -3.23 8.39
CA PHE A 82 -2.54 -2.89 9.06
C PHE A 82 -3.15 -1.63 8.47
N PHE A 83 -4.46 -1.65 8.19
CA PHE A 83 -5.14 -0.52 7.55
C PHE A 83 -5.29 0.69 8.47
N LYS A 84 -5.24 1.89 7.89
CA LYS A 84 -5.39 3.17 8.60
C LYS A 84 -6.87 3.55 8.73
N HIS A 85 -7.58 2.97 9.69
CA HIS A 85 -9.02 3.21 9.87
C HIS A 85 -9.35 4.64 10.33
N HIS A 86 -8.46 5.32 11.05
CA HIS A 86 -8.65 6.72 11.43
C HIS A 86 -8.83 7.66 10.22
N LEU A 87 -8.25 7.33 9.06
CA LEU A 87 -8.43 8.11 7.82
C LEU A 87 -9.82 7.90 7.20
N ARG A 88 -10.53 6.83 7.58
CA ARG A 88 -11.88 6.49 7.09
C ARG A 88 -12.98 7.10 7.94
N ARG A 89 -12.63 7.69 9.09
CA ARG A 89 -13.58 8.26 10.05
C ARG A 89 -13.51 9.76 10.06
N LEU A 90 -14.67 10.40 10.17
CA LEU A 90 -14.72 11.81 10.53
C LEU A 90 -14.17 12.01 11.96
N PRO A 91 -13.44 13.10 12.24
CA PRO A 91 -13.05 13.46 13.59
C PRO A 91 -14.28 13.57 14.52
N PHE A 92 -14.11 13.18 15.78
CA PHE A 92 -15.21 13.14 16.76
C PHE A 92 -15.99 14.47 16.84
N LEU A 93 -15.28 15.61 16.91
CA LEU A 93 -15.93 16.93 16.96
C LEU A 93 -16.80 17.22 15.73
N VAL A 94 -16.33 16.84 14.53
CA VAL A 94 -17.10 17.03 13.29
C VAL A 94 -18.38 16.18 13.29
N LYS A 95 -18.34 15.00 13.91
CA LYS A 95 -19.52 14.13 14.06
C LYS A 95 -20.53 14.72 15.04
N MET A 96 -20.06 15.27 16.17
CA MET A 96 -20.92 15.68 17.29
C MET A 96 -21.55 17.07 17.12
N LEU A 97 -20.90 17.98 16.39
CA LEU A 97 -21.40 19.35 16.28
C LEU A 97 -22.73 19.40 15.51
N PRO A 98 -23.76 20.10 16.03
CA PRO A 98 -24.93 20.45 15.25
C PRO A 98 -24.51 21.50 14.22
N LEU A 99 -24.64 21.16 12.94
CA LEU A 99 -24.21 22.01 11.82
C LEU A 99 -25.44 22.53 11.06
N PRO A 100 -25.41 23.77 10.54
CA PRO A 100 -26.37 24.25 9.55
C PRO A 100 -26.47 23.29 8.35
N SER A 101 -27.62 23.26 7.66
CA SER A 101 -27.92 22.30 6.58
C SER A 101 -26.77 22.10 5.58
N ASN A 102 -26.23 23.18 5.03
CA ASN A 102 -25.17 23.13 4.02
C ASN A 102 -23.86 22.52 4.56
N LEU A 103 -23.57 22.68 5.86
CA LEU A 103 -22.38 22.09 6.50
C LEU A 103 -22.64 20.65 6.92
N ALA A 104 -23.88 20.31 7.29
CA ALA A 104 -24.30 18.94 7.54
C ALA A 104 -24.24 18.09 6.25
N GLU A 105 -24.69 18.63 5.11
CA GLU A 105 -24.59 17.97 3.80
C GLU A 105 -23.12 17.69 3.43
N LYS A 106 -22.24 18.69 3.54
CA LYS A 106 -20.79 18.50 3.32
C LYS A 106 -20.17 17.44 4.24
N ARG A 107 -20.69 17.29 5.46
CA ARG A 107 -20.24 16.25 6.39
C ARG A 107 -20.64 14.86 5.90
N GLU A 108 -21.86 14.71 5.40
CA GLU A 108 -22.34 13.45 4.82
C GLU A 108 -21.57 13.11 3.53
N ASP A 109 -21.32 14.07 2.65
CA ASP A 109 -20.46 13.89 1.46
C ASP A 109 -19.07 13.39 1.83
N GLN A 110 -18.46 13.97 2.87
CA GLN A 110 -17.14 13.52 3.34
C GLN A 110 -17.19 12.09 3.90
N ARG A 111 -18.27 11.73 4.59
CA ARG A 111 -18.47 10.37 5.10
C ARG A 111 -18.59 9.38 3.95
N GLU A 112 -19.44 9.68 2.98
CA GLU A 112 -19.66 8.84 1.80
C GLU A 112 -18.36 8.66 0.99
N ARG A 113 -17.61 9.74 0.73
CA ARG A 113 -16.32 9.67 0.03
C ARG A 113 -15.31 8.78 0.75
N ARG A 114 -15.26 8.83 2.08
CA ARG A 114 -14.36 7.98 2.89
C ARG A 114 -14.78 6.52 2.86
N GLN A 115 -16.09 6.26 2.88
CA GLN A 115 -16.67 4.92 2.77
C GLN A 115 -16.40 4.30 1.39
N LYS A 116 -16.70 5.03 0.30
CA LYS A 116 -16.36 4.61 -1.08
C LYS A 116 -14.87 4.31 -1.25
N LYS A 117 -14.00 5.10 -0.61
CA LYS A 117 -12.56 4.86 -0.62
C LYS A 117 -12.18 3.59 0.14
N LEU A 118 -12.86 3.27 1.26
CA LEU A 118 -12.64 2.01 1.99
C LEU A 118 -13.04 0.82 1.13
N GLU A 119 -14.26 0.83 0.61
CA GLU A 119 -14.81 -0.23 -0.24
C GLU A 119 -13.91 -0.47 -1.46
N ARG A 120 -13.54 0.59 -2.18
CA ARG A 120 -12.61 0.49 -3.30
C ARG A 120 -11.31 -0.19 -2.89
N ASP A 121 -10.72 0.20 -1.77
CA ASP A 121 -9.43 -0.35 -1.34
C ASP A 121 -9.59 -1.83 -0.94
N PHE A 122 -10.64 -2.20 -0.21
CA PHE A 122 -10.88 -3.59 0.22
C PHE A 122 -11.21 -4.52 -0.95
N CYS A 123 -12.12 -4.10 -1.84
CA CYS A 123 -12.41 -4.85 -3.07
C CYS A 123 -11.16 -5.03 -3.93
N SER A 124 -10.27 -4.03 -3.95
CA SER A 124 -9.00 -4.11 -4.66
C SER A 124 -8.03 -5.13 -4.06
N TYR A 125 -7.93 -5.22 -2.73
CA TYR A 125 -7.13 -6.26 -2.05
C TYR A 125 -7.69 -7.67 -2.27
N LYS A 126 -9.02 -7.82 -2.22
CA LYS A 126 -9.69 -9.08 -2.54
C LYS A 126 -9.42 -9.51 -3.98
N LEU A 127 -9.66 -8.62 -4.94
CA LEU A 127 -9.38 -8.85 -6.37
C LEU A 127 -7.93 -9.30 -6.58
N ALA A 128 -6.97 -8.60 -5.94
CA ALA A 128 -5.55 -8.92 -6.00
C ALA A 128 -5.22 -10.31 -5.44
N PHE A 129 -5.80 -10.66 -4.29
CA PHE A 129 -5.54 -11.94 -3.65
C PHE A 129 -6.06 -13.12 -4.48
N GLU A 130 -7.29 -13.00 -4.98
CA GLU A 130 -7.97 -14.06 -5.72
C GLU A 130 -7.40 -14.25 -7.14
N ASN A 131 -7.04 -13.15 -7.81
CA ASN A 131 -6.74 -13.17 -9.25
C ASN A 131 -5.26 -12.92 -9.56
N LEU A 132 -4.49 -12.38 -8.62
CA LEU A 132 -3.09 -12.00 -8.81
C LEU A 132 -2.12 -12.57 -7.75
N PRO A 133 -2.25 -13.84 -7.31
CA PRO A 133 -1.41 -14.38 -6.24
C PRO A 133 0.08 -14.37 -6.62
N ASN A 134 0.41 -14.63 -7.89
CA ASN A 134 1.78 -14.62 -8.38
C ASN A 134 2.35 -13.22 -8.57
N GLU A 135 1.51 -12.30 -9.03
CA GLU A 135 1.91 -10.93 -9.34
C GLU A 135 1.99 -10.05 -8.10
N THR A 136 1.33 -10.42 -7.00
CA THR A 136 1.31 -9.62 -5.76
C THR A 136 2.00 -10.31 -4.60
N LYS A 137 2.08 -11.65 -4.61
CA LYS A 137 2.59 -12.45 -3.48
C LYS A 137 1.92 -12.08 -2.15
N LEU A 138 0.62 -11.74 -2.21
CA LEU A 138 -0.23 -11.72 -1.03
C LEU A 138 -0.39 -13.16 -0.54
N LEU A 139 -0.18 -13.35 0.76
CA LEU A 139 -0.21 -14.66 1.40
C LEU A 139 -1.46 -14.83 2.28
N PHE A 140 -1.98 -13.72 2.80
CA PHE A 140 -3.16 -13.70 3.65
C PHE A 140 -3.83 -12.34 3.57
N VAL A 141 -5.16 -12.31 3.51
CA VAL A 141 -5.95 -11.08 3.45
C VAL A 141 -7.15 -11.23 4.39
N HIS A 142 -7.16 -10.45 5.46
CA HIS A 142 -8.21 -10.45 6.48
C HIS A 142 -8.91 -9.10 6.48
N LEU A 143 -10.12 -9.04 5.92
CA LEU A 143 -10.88 -7.79 5.74
C LEU A 143 -12.18 -7.74 6.56
N ASN A 144 -12.65 -8.90 7.04
CA ASN A 144 -13.71 -9.03 8.03
C ASN A 144 -13.09 -9.46 9.36
N LYS A 145 -13.64 -8.98 10.48
CA LYS A 145 -13.26 -9.50 11.79
C LYS A 145 -13.82 -10.90 11.98
N THR A 146 -13.09 -11.71 12.73
CA THR A 146 -13.39 -13.13 12.92
C THR A 146 -13.20 -13.52 14.39
N ASP A 147 -13.40 -14.80 14.69
CA ASP A 147 -13.23 -15.39 16.01
C ASP A 147 -12.55 -16.77 15.92
N TRP A 148 -11.73 -17.00 14.89
CA TRP A 148 -11.14 -18.31 14.61
C TRP A 148 -9.62 -18.28 14.37
N ILE A 149 -9.01 -17.09 14.21
CA ILE A 149 -7.56 -16.96 14.03
C ILE A 149 -6.85 -17.24 15.36
N HIS A 150 -7.41 -16.73 16.47
CA HIS A 150 -6.94 -16.92 17.84
C HIS A 150 -5.44 -16.67 18.03
N LYS A 151 -4.91 -15.65 17.34
CA LYS A 151 -3.47 -15.35 17.33
C LYS A 151 -3.22 -13.87 17.51
N ASN A 152 -2.17 -13.57 18.26
CA ASN A 152 -1.69 -12.21 18.46
C ASN A 152 -0.41 -11.99 17.65
N ALA A 153 -0.41 -11.01 16.75
CA ALA A 153 0.81 -10.55 16.11
C ALA A 153 1.64 -9.72 17.11
N ARG A 154 2.93 -10.02 17.20
CA ARG A 154 3.91 -9.23 17.97
C ARG A 154 4.51 -8.17 17.05
N ILE A 155 4.19 -6.91 17.29
CA ILE A 155 4.71 -5.80 16.48
C ILE A 155 5.57 -4.86 17.30
N VAL A 156 6.56 -4.23 16.68
CA VAL A 156 7.37 -3.16 17.27
C VAL A 156 7.15 -1.90 16.47
N ASP A 157 6.76 -0.83 17.17
CA ASP A 157 6.57 0.46 16.52
C ASP A 157 7.90 1.18 16.23
N LYS A 158 7.81 2.35 15.61
CA LYS A 158 8.98 3.17 15.25
C LYS A 158 9.80 3.64 16.46
N LEU A 159 9.24 3.60 17.67
CA LEU A 159 9.92 3.97 18.92
C LEU A 159 10.55 2.76 19.62
N GLY A 160 10.46 1.55 19.06
CA GLY A 160 10.97 0.34 19.67
C GLY A 160 10.03 -0.28 20.71
N ILE A 161 8.79 0.23 20.84
CA ILE A 161 7.82 -0.29 21.80
C ILE A 161 7.13 -1.51 21.19
N GLU A 162 7.11 -2.61 21.94
CA GLU A 162 6.44 -3.84 21.54
C GLU A 162 4.95 -3.80 21.89
N HIS A 163 4.12 -4.23 20.94
CA HIS A 163 2.67 -4.33 21.07
C HIS A 163 2.22 -5.72 20.67
N LYS A 164 1.11 -6.17 21.26
CA LYS A 164 0.37 -7.36 20.82
C LYS A 164 -0.91 -6.92 20.14
N VAL A 165 -1.14 -7.40 18.93
CA VAL A 165 -2.35 -7.10 18.16
C VAL A 165 -3.12 -8.39 17.94
N ASP A 166 -4.33 -8.44 18.47
CA ASP A 166 -5.27 -9.53 18.23
C ASP A 166 -5.71 -9.51 16.76
N LEU A 167 -5.38 -10.59 16.02
CA LEU A 167 -5.63 -10.67 14.58
C LEU A 167 -7.11 -10.88 14.24
N ASP A 168 -7.88 -11.48 15.14
CA ASP A 168 -9.34 -11.64 14.99
C ASP A 168 -10.04 -10.27 14.93
N GLY A 169 -9.52 -9.30 15.68
CA GLY A 169 -10.15 -7.98 15.90
C GLY A 169 -9.75 -6.87 14.92
N VAL A 170 -8.90 -7.13 13.92
CA VAL A 170 -8.37 -6.09 13.00
C VAL A 170 -8.29 -6.56 11.56
N GLU A 171 -8.42 -5.61 10.63
CA GLU A 171 -8.21 -5.84 9.21
C GLU A 171 -6.71 -5.71 8.86
N PHE A 172 -6.17 -6.71 8.18
CA PHE A 172 -4.74 -6.77 7.84
C PHE A 172 -4.47 -7.58 6.58
N VAL A 173 -3.26 -7.42 6.04
CA VAL A 173 -2.75 -8.27 4.95
C VAL A 173 -1.32 -8.69 5.22
N LEU A 174 -0.97 -9.90 4.81
CA LEU A 174 0.39 -10.42 4.82
C LEU A 174 0.87 -10.61 3.38
N GLN A 175 2.06 -10.11 3.09
CA GLN A 175 2.66 -10.17 1.75
C GLN A 175 4.13 -10.57 1.86
N LYS A 176 4.69 -11.22 0.82
CA LYS A 176 6.15 -11.33 0.70
C LYS A 176 6.77 -9.94 0.53
N ARG A 177 7.93 -9.72 1.16
CA ARG A 177 8.69 -8.50 1.00
C ARG A 177 9.39 -8.50 -0.36
N ALA A 178 9.33 -7.36 -1.05
CA ALA A 178 10.06 -7.11 -2.28
C ALA A 178 11.08 -5.99 -2.10
N THR A 179 12.12 -6.00 -2.91
CA THR A 179 13.03 -4.85 -3.08
C THR A 179 12.43 -3.90 -4.11
N LEU A 180 12.35 -2.59 -3.82
CA LEU A 180 11.76 -1.61 -4.74
C LEU A 180 12.45 -1.61 -6.11
N ALA A 181 11.65 -1.43 -7.17
CA ALA A 181 12.12 -1.64 -8.54
C ALA A 181 13.24 -0.71 -8.98
N LEU A 182 13.10 0.61 -8.77
CA LEU A 182 14.12 1.56 -9.22
C LEU A 182 15.44 1.44 -8.43
N PRO A 183 15.44 1.38 -7.09
CA PRO A 183 16.69 1.15 -6.34
C PRO A 183 17.42 -0.13 -6.76
N TYR A 184 16.68 -1.21 -7.01
CA TYR A 184 17.27 -2.47 -7.46
C TYR A 184 17.84 -2.37 -8.88
N LEU A 185 17.15 -1.69 -9.80
CA LEU A 185 17.68 -1.44 -11.14
C LEU A 185 18.94 -0.55 -11.10
N THR A 186 18.95 0.47 -10.24
CA THR A 186 20.13 1.32 -10.03
C THR A 186 21.34 0.48 -9.61
N SER A 187 21.19 -0.41 -8.63
CA SER A 187 22.32 -1.24 -8.18
C SER A 187 22.82 -2.17 -9.30
N LEU A 188 21.93 -2.73 -10.13
CA LEU A 188 22.33 -3.55 -11.27
C LEU A 188 23.09 -2.73 -12.34
N ILE A 189 22.68 -1.49 -12.58
CA ILE A 189 23.35 -0.58 -13.54
C ILE A 189 24.74 -0.20 -13.03
N GLU A 190 24.85 0.19 -11.76
CA GLU A 190 26.12 0.56 -11.11
C GLU A 190 27.11 -0.61 -11.09
N GLU A 191 26.61 -1.83 -10.85
CA GLU A 191 27.39 -3.07 -10.89
C GLU A 191 27.63 -3.60 -12.32
N GLN A 192 27.21 -2.88 -13.36
CA GLN A 192 27.33 -3.27 -14.78
C GLN A 192 26.68 -4.63 -15.12
N LYS A 193 25.68 -5.05 -14.35
CA LYS A 193 24.91 -6.29 -14.57
C LYS A 193 23.77 -6.05 -15.57
N ILE A 194 24.13 -5.65 -16.79
CA ILE A 194 23.19 -5.20 -17.82
C ILE A 194 22.15 -6.27 -18.19
N ASP A 195 22.56 -7.54 -18.33
CA ASP A 195 21.62 -8.61 -18.66
C ASP A 195 20.58 -8.86 -17.56
N ALA A 196 21.00 -8.78 -16.29
CA ALA A 196 20.08 -8.87 -15.16
C ALA A 196 19.08 -7.70 -15.15
N ALA A 197 19.54 -6.49 -15.49
CA ALA A 197 18.66 -5.33 -15.62
C ALA A 197 17.66 -5.49 -16.78
N LYS A 198 18.10 -6.03 -17.93
CA LYS A 198 17.21 -6.39 -19.06
C LYS A 198 16.14 -7.40 -18.63
N SER A 199 16.52 -8.45 -17.90
CA SER A 199 15.58 -9.42 -17.34
C SER A 199 14.57 -8.78 -16.38
N CYS A 200 14.99 -7.84 -15.54
CA CYS A 200 14.10 -7.09 -14.65
C CYS A 200 13.10 -6.22 -15.43
N ILE A 201 13.56 -5.53 -16.47
CA ILE A 201 12.71 -4.73 -17.36
C ILE A 201 11.65 -5.63 -18.03
N ASN A 202 12.07 -6.78 -18.57
CA ASN A 202 11.13 -7.76 -19.14
C ASN A 202 10.10 -8.20 -18.11
N SER A 203 10.53 -8.46 -16.88
CA SER A 203 9.60 -8.88 -15.82
C SER A 203 8.60 -7.78 -15.45
N ILE A 204 8.97 -6.51 -15.48
CA ILE A 204 8.03 -5.38 -15.28
C ILE A 204 7.00 -5.34 -16.43
N CYS A 205 7.45 -5.46 -17.68
CA CYS A 205 6.56 -5.48 -18.83
C CYS A 205 5.58 -6.66 -18.75
N GLU A 206 6.06 -7.84 -18.36
CA GLU A 206 5.22 -9.03 -18.22
C GLU A 206 4.22 -8.91 -17.07
N LEU A 207 4.61 -8.30 -15.95
CA LEU A 207 3.70 -7.98 -14.85
C LEU A 207 2.52 -7.12 -15.34
N ILE A 208 2.80 -6.09 -16.14
CA ILE A 208 1.77 -5.21 -16.71
C ILE A 208 0.86 -6.00 -17.67
N ARG A 209 1.46 -6.72 -18.62
CA ARG A 209 0.73 -7.52 -19.62
C ARG A 209 -0.16 -8.59 -18.97
N THR A 210 0.38 -9.36 -18.02
CA THR A 210 -0.36 -10.40 -17.30
C THR A 210 -1.60 -9.84 -16.62
N ARG A 211 -1.47 -8.67 -16.01
CA ARG A 211 -2.57 -8.01 -15.31
C ARG A 211 -3.65 -7.52 -16.28
N CYS A 212 -3.26 -6.92 -17.40
CA CYS A 212 -4.21 -6.49 -18.42
C CYS A 212 -4.92 -7.69 -19.10
N LYS A 213 -4.20 -8.79 -19.37
CA LYS A 213 -4.78 -10.06 -19.88
C LYS A 213 -5.83 -10.67 -18.94
N LYS A 214 -5.77 -10.37 -17.64
CA LYS A 214 -6.77 -10.77 -16.64
C LYS A 214 -7.90 -9.75 -16.49
N GLY A 215 -7.94 -8.73 -17.35
CA GLY A 215 -8.91 -7.64 -17.25
C GLY A 215 -8.71 -6.77 -15.99
N ILE A 216 -7.51 -6.72 -15.40
CA ILE A 216 -7.27 -5.96 -14.16
C ILE A 216 -6.52 -4.66 -14.49
N TYR A 217 -7.17 -3.53 -14.23
CA TYR A 217 -6.64 -2.18 -14.39
C TYR A 217 -6.15 -1.59 -13.06
N ASP A 218 -5.12 -0.74 -13.09
CA ASP A 218 -4.54 -0.08 -11.90
C ASP A 218 -4.68 1.41 -12.14
N GLU A 219 -5.40 2.09 -11.26
CA GLU A 219 -5.64 3.52 -11.37
C GLU A 219 -4.41 4.36 -10.98
N ASP A 220 -3.37 3.77 -10.38
CA ASP A 220 -2.15 4.45 -9.96
C ASP A 220 -0.88 3.61 -10.18
N PRO A 221 -0.53 3.26 -11.43
CA PRO A 221 0.51 2.28 -11.78
C PRO A 221 1.94 2.85 -11.68
N ARG A 222 2.30 3.40 -10.52
CA ARG A 222 3.60 4.04 -10.30
C ARG A 222 4.69 3.00 -10.02
N ILE A 223 5.46 2.64 -11.05
CA ILE A 223 6.54 1.64 -10.96
C ILE A 223 7.50 1.91 -9.79
N HIS A 224 7.90 3.17 -9.56
CA HIS A 224 8.89 3.52 -8.53
C HIS A 224 8.42 3.33 -7.09
N ARG A 225 7.12 3.19 -6.86
CA ARG A 225 6.55 3.02 -5.51
C ARG A 225 5.84 1.69 -5.34
N ASN A 226 5.20 1.21 -6.39
CA ASN A 226 4.24 0.13 -6.31
C ASN A 226 4.82 -1.18 -6.87
N VAL A 227 5.95 -1.14 -7.58
CA VAL A 227 6.58 -2.35 -8.13
C VAL A 227 7.89 -2.63 -7.39
N GLY A 228 8.14 -3.91 -7.14
CA GLY A 228 9.43 -4.39 -6.67
C GLY A 228 9.75 -5.78 -7.18
N PHE A 229 10.89 -6.30 -6.76
CA PHE A 229 11.42 -7.59 -7.19
C PHE A 229 11.54 -8.57 -6.03
N ILE A 230 11.22 -9.82 -6.31
CA ILE A 230 11.59 -10.99 -5.50
C ILE A 230 12.28 -11.95 -6.45
N ASP A 231 13.54 -12.30 -6.15
CA ASP A 231 14.36 -13.20 -6.98
C ASP A 231 14.37 -12.79 -8.47
N GLY A 232 14.47 -11.49 -8.74
CA GLY A 232 14.47 -10.92 -10.09
C GLY A 232 13.10 -10.86 -10.79
N LYS A 233 12.03 -11.35 -10.16
CA LYS A 233 10.66 -11.27 -10.68
C LYS A 233 9.91 -10.07 -10.13
N ALA A 234 9.36 -9.26 -11.03
CA ALA A 234 8.56 -8.09 -10.71
C ALA A 234 7.23 -8.50 -10.08
N ILE A 235 6.87 -7.82 -8.99
CA ILE A 235 5.59 -7.96 -8.30
C ILE A 235 5.02 -6.59 -7.93
N LEU A 236 3.71 -6.53 -7.74
CA LEU A 236 2.97 -5.36 -7.29
C LEU A 236 2.89 -5.36 -5.75
N ILE A 237 3.56 -4.39 -5.13
CA ILE A 237 3.64 -4.20 -3.68
C ILE A 237 2.38 -3.48 -3.15
N ASP A 238 1.90 -2.47 -3.87
CA ASP A 238 0.69 -1.71 -3.51
C ASP A 238 -0.45 -2.09 -4.45
N VAL A 239 -1.47 -2.73 -3.89
CA VAL A 239 -2.64 -3.25 -4.61
C VAL A 239 -3.90 -2.48 -4.27
N GLY A 240 -3.82 -1.27 -3.71
CA GLY A 240 -4.99 -0.56 -3.20
C GLY A 240 -5.87 0.15 -4.23
N ARG A 241 -5.58 0.03 -5.54
CA ARG A 241 -6.28 0.75 -6.63
C ARG A 241 -6.47 -0.07 -7.91
N LEU A 242 -6.57 -1.37 -7.75
CA LEU A 242 -6.95 -2.30 -8.80
C LEU A 242 -8.46 -2.33 -8.99
N LYS A 243 -8.87 -2.50 -10.24
CA LYS A 243 -10.27 -2.69 -10.65
C LYS A 243 -10.34 -3.72 -11.77
N PHE A 244 -11.42 -4.47 -11.80
CA PHE A 244 -11.76 -5.27 -12.97
C PHE A 244 -12.33 -4.35 -14.06
N ASP A 245 -11.77 -4.47 -15.26
CA ASP A 245 -12.15 -3.77 -16.47
C ASP A 245 -11.82 -4.67 -17.68
N PRO A 246 -12.80 -5.45 -18.19
CA PRO A 246 -12.57 -6.45 -19.24
C PRO A 246 -12.10 -5.83 -20.57
N ARG A 247 -12.30 -4.51 -20.76
CA ARG A 247 -11.76 -3.80 -21.93
C ARG A 247 -10.23 -3.85 -21.96
N ARG A 248 -9.57 -4.05 -20.82
CA ARG A 248 -8.11 -4.18 -20.76
C ARG A 248 -7.59 -5.47 -21.38
N GLU A 249 -8.46 -6.42 -21.68
CA GLU A 249 -8.08 -7.61 -22.43
C GLU A 249 -7.85 -7.31 -23.92
N ASP A 250 -8.34 -6.19 -24.46
CA ASP A 250 -8.08 -5.77 -25.84
C ASP A 250 -6.58 -5.51 -26.06
N PRO A 251 -5.91 -6.20 -27.01
CA PRO A 251 -4.48 -6.04 -27.27
C PRO A 251 -4.03 -4.60 -27.53
N ASN A 252 -4.87 -3.77 -28.15
CA ASN A 252 -4.54 -2.36 -28.42
C ASN A 252 -4.51 -1.57 -27.11
N ILE A 253 -5.49 -1.79 -26.23
CA ILE A 253 -5.56 -1.14 -24.93
C ILE A 253 -4.42 -1.64 -24.01
N GLN A 254 -4.07 -2.92 -24.07
CA GLN A 254 -2.90 -3.47 -23.37
C GLN A 254 -1.62 -2.76 -23.80
N GLN A 255 -1.44 -2.56 -25.10
CA GLN A 255 -0.28 -1.92 -25.67
C GLN A 255 -0.18 -0.44 -25.25
N GLU A 256 -1.31 0.28 -25.28
CA GLU A 256 -1.39 1.66 -24.78
C GLU A 256 -1.05 1.76 -23.29
N ASP A 257 -1.61 0.88 -22.46
CA ASP A 257 -1.30 0.84 -21.03
C ASP A 257 0.17 0.53 -20.79
N LEU A 258 0.75 -0.44 -21.50
CA LEU A 258 2.15 -0.78 -21.38
C LEU A 258 3.06 0.42 -21.68
N ILE A 259 2.82 1.13 -22.78
CA ILE A 259 3.58 2.34 -23.15
C ILE A 259 3.38 3.45 -22.11
N LYS A 260 2.13 3.69 -21.67
CA LYS A 260 1.80 4.75 -20.72
C LYS A 260 2.43 4.51 -19.35
N ILE A 261 2.35 3.28 -18.84
CA ILE A 261 2.84 2.90 -17.51
C ILE A 261 4.37 2.88 -17.47
N THR A 262 5.03 2.42 -18.54
CA THR A 262 6.49 2.34 -18.60
C THR A 262 7.17 3.67 -18.95
N ARG A 263 6.42 4.71 -19.33
CA ARG A 263 6.99 6.03 -19.69
C ARG A 263 7.92 6.61 -18.62
N PRO A 264 7.58 6.64 -17.31
CA PRO A 264 8.50 7.13 -16.28
C PRO A 264 9.74 6.23 -16.12
N LEU A 265 9.60 4.91 -16.30
CA LEU A 265 10.73 3.98 -16.28
C LEU A 265 11.67 4.27 -17.46
N LYS A 266 11.14 4.50 -18.67
CA LYS A 266 11.94 4.87 -19.83
C LYS A 266 12.70 6.18 -19.62
N ALA A 267 12.06 7.19 -19.00
CA ALA A 267 12.73 8.45 -18.64
C ALA A 267 13.90 8.21 -17.67
N PHE A 268 13.65 7.45 -16.59
CA PHE A 268 14.70 7.04 -15.65
C PHE A 268 15.86 6.30 -16.34
N LEU A 269 15.56 5.34 -17.22
CA LEU A 269 16.60 4.59 -17.95
C LEU A 269 17.40 5.49 -18.89
N ARG A 270 16.79 6.48 -19.56
CA ARG A 270 17.53 7.41 -20.43
C ARG A 270 18.60 8.21 -19.68
N GLU A 271 18.32 8.55 -18.42
CA GLU A 271 19.25 9.30 -17.58
C GLU A 271 20.37 8.41 -17.01
N ASN A 272 20.09 7.13 -16.74
CA ASN A 272 21.01 6.24 -16.01
C ASN A 272 21.71 5.20 -16.90
N SER A 273 21.10 4.78 -18.01
CA SER A 273 21.62 3.81 -18.97
C SER A 273 20.88 3.91 -20.32
N PRO A 274 21.40 4.68 -21.29
CA PRO A 274 20.79 4.80 -22.62
C PRO A 274 20.59 3.47 -23.35
N GLU A 275 21.47 2.49 -23.13
CA GLU A 275 21.33 1.13 -23.68
C GLU A 275 20.04 0.44 -23.19
N LEU A 276 19.75 0.49 -21.89
CA LEU A 276 18.54 -0.10 -21.32
C LEU A 276 17.27 0.65 -21.75
N ALA A 277 17.38 1.96 -21.98
CA ALA A 277 16.27 2.73 -22.52
C ALA A 277 15.90 2.33 -23.96
N LEU A 278 16.91 2.09 -24.80
CA LEU A 278 16.72 1.54 -26.15
C LEU A 278 16.13 0.13 -26.09
N TYR A 279 16.66 -0.72 -25.20
CA TYR A 279 16.13 -2.07 -24.99
C TYR A 279 14.63 -2.08 -24.62
N LEU A 280 14.22 -1.22 -23.69
CA LEU A 280 12.81 -1.06 -23.34
C LEU A 280 11.99 -0.57 -24.54
N GLU A 281 12.50 0.39 -25.30
CA GLU A 281 11.83 0.92 -26.49
C GLU A 281 11.57 -0.16 -27.55
N GLU A 282 12.57 -0.98 -27.86
CA GLU A 282 12.42 -2.13 -28.76
C GLU A 282 11.34 -3.09 -28.24
N LYS A 283 11.31 -3.39 -26.93
CA LYS A 283 10.31 -4.27 -26.33
C LYS A 283 8.89 -3.72 -26.33
N LEU A 284 8.75 -2.40 -26.37
CA LEU A 284 7.45 -1.76 -26.46
C LEU A 284 6.91 -1.83 -27.89
N TYR A 285 7.73 -1.55 -28.92
CA TYR A 285 7.22 -1.40 -30.29
C TYR A 285 7.42 -2.63 -31.18
N ASN A 286 8.28 -3.57 -30.79
CA ASN A 286 8.49 -4.87 -31.45
C ASN A 286 8.21 -6.01 -30.45
N PRO A 287 6.94 -6.17 -30.01
CA PRO A 287 6.56 -7.09 -28.94
C PRO A 287 6.77 -8.57 -29.27
#